data_AF-A0A3D1YXL9-F1
#
_entry.id   AF-A0A3D1YXL9-F1
#
_cell.length_a   1.000
_cell.length_b   1.000
_cell.length_c   1.000
_cell.angle_alpha   90.00
_cell.angle_beta   90.00
_cell.angle_gamma   90.00
#
_symmetry.space_group_name_H-M   'P 1'
#
loop_
_entity.id
_entity.type
_entity.pdbx_description
1 polymer ?
#
loop_
_entity_poly.entity_id
_entity_poly.type
_entity_poly.pdbx_seq_one_letter_code
_entity_poly.pdbx_strand_id
1 'polypeptide(L)'
;MKKIIALTSGVLATLAVPLVALAQALNTASDLGSKIINIINTVLVPVLFAVAFIVFLYGAFKTFIIGANSEEVKEEGKNLMLWGLIGFFVMVS
;
A
#
# COMPACT_ATOMS: atom_id res chain seq x y z
N MET A 1 -49.26 32.18 -9.50
CA MET A 1 -48.90 31.59 -8.19
C MET A 1 -47.87 30.46 -8.26
N LYS A 2 -47.86 29.60 -9.30
CA LYS A 2 -46.89 28.48 -9.42
C LYS A 2 -45.40 28.89 -9.47
N LYS A 3 -45.08 30.06 -10.05
CA LYS A 3 -43.70 30.56 -10.17
C LYS A 3 -43.08 31.02 -8.83
N ILE A 4 -43.91 31.54 -7.91
CA ILE A 4 -43.46 32.02 -6.60
C ILE A 4 -43.12 30.84 -5.69
N ILE A 5 -43.90 29.76 -5.75
CA ILE A 5 -43.67 28.52 -4.99
C ILE A 5 -42.39 27.80 -5.46
N ALA A 6 -42.08 27.84 -6.76
CA ALA A 6 -40.84 27.27 -7.32
C ALA A 6 -39.59 28.09 -6.97
N LEU A 7 -39.73 29.41 -6.84
CA LEU A 7 -38.65 30.30 -6.40
C LEU A 7 -38.34 30.12 -4.91
N THR A 8 -39.35 29.91 -4.05
CA THR A 8 -39.15 29.68 -2.61
C THR A 8 -38.49 28.33 -2.30
N SER A 9 -38.76 27.28 -3.09
CA SER A 9 -38.10 25.97 -2.93
C SER A 9 -36.67 25.95 -3.48
N GLY A 10 -36.38 26.70 -4.55
CA GLY A 10 -35.02 26.89 -5.07
C GLY A 10 -34.10 27.62 -4.09
N VAL A 11 -34.61 28.66 -3.41
CA VAL A 11 -33.86 29.42 -2.40
C VAL A 11 -33.51 28.56 -1.17
N LEU A 12 -34.43 27.71 -0.72
CA LEU A 12 -34.19 26.74 0.35
C LEU A 12 -33.10 25.72 -0.03
N ALA A 13 -33.08 25.25 -1.27
CA ALA A 13 -32.04 24.34 -1.75
C ALA A 13 -30.66 25.02 -1.80
N THR A 14 -30.57 26.27 -2.26
CA THR A 14 -29.30 27.00 -2.31
C THR A 14 -28.75 27.38 -0.93
N LEU A 15 -29.61 27.55 0.07
CA LEU A 15 -29.21 27.79 1.47
C LEU A 15 -28.76 26.51 2.18
N ALA A 16 -29.13 25.33 1.68
CA ALA A 16 -28.70 24.05 2.22
C ALA A 16 -27.34 23.57 1.66
N VAL A 17 -26.90 24.08 0.49
CA VAL A 17 -25.61 23.72 -0.14
C VAL A 17 -24.41 23.98 0.78
N PRO A 18 -24.30 25.13 1.50
CA PRO A 18 -23.18 25.37 2.41
C PRO A 18 -23.12 24.37 3.58
N LEU A 19 -24.27 23.90 4.09
CA LEU A 19 -24.32 22.90 5.16
C LEU A 19 -23.80 21.54 4.69
N VAL A 20 -24.12 21.15 3.46
CA VAL A 20 -23.65 19.90 2.84
C VAL A 20 -22.15 20.00 2.49
N ALA A 21 -21.68 21.15 2.01
CA ALA A 21 -20.26 21.39 1.76
C ALA A 21 -19.41 21.32 3.05
N LEU A 22 -19.94 21.82 4.17
CA LEU A 22 -19.31 21.70 5.49
C LEU A 22 -19.34 20.27 6.05
N ALA A 23 -20.31 19.43 5.65
CA ALA A 23 -20.34 18.01 6.01
C ALA A 23 -19.29 17.17 5.25
N GLN A 24 -18.81 17.62 4.08
CA GLN A 24 -17.72 16.95 3.35
C GLN A 24 -16.38 17.01 4.09
N ALA A 25 -16.22 17.94 5.05
CA ALA A 25 -14.99 18.08 5.83
C ALA A 25 -14.67 16.84 6.68
N LEU A 26 -15.67 16.07 7.10
CA LEU A 26 -15.49 14.84 7.91
C LEU A 26 -14.93 13.66 7.10
N ASN A 27 -15.10 13.66 5.77
CA ASN A 27 -14.52 12.62 4.92
C ASN A 27 -13.02 12.84 4.71
N THR A 28 -12.51 14.07 4.86
CA THR A 28 -11.12 14.43 4.57
C THR A 28 -10.11 13.72 5.49
N ALA A 29 -10.41 13.59 6.78
CA ALA A 29 -9.52 12.91 7.74
C ALA A 29 -9.50 11.38 7.51
N SER A 30 -10.64 10.77 7.21
CA SER A 30 -10.72 9.36 6.81
C SER A 30 -10.05 9.13 5.44
N ASP A 31 -10.20 10.07 4.51
CA ASP A 31 -9.58 10.01 3.16
C ASP A 31 -8.06 10.06 3.24
N LEU A 32 -7.49 10.85 4.15
CA LEU A 32 -6.05 10.91 4.38
C LEU A 32 -5.52 9.56 4.88
N GLY A 33 -6.20 8.94 5.85
CA GLY A 33 -5.87 7.60 6.32
C GLY A 33 -5.94 6.55 5.21
N SER A 34 -7.03 6.54 4.44
CA SER A 34 -7.22 5.63 3.30
C SER A 34 -6.18 5.83 2.20
N LYS A 35 -5.77 7.07 1.92
CA LYS A 35 -4.70 7.37 0.95
C LYS A 35 -3.34 6.84 1.41
N ILE A 36 -2.99 6.99 2.68
CA ILE A 36 -1.74 6.46 3.25
C ILE A 36 -1.72 4.94 3.16
N ILE A 37 -2.80 4.28 3.57
CA ILE A 37 -2.94 2.82 3.50
C ILE A 37 -2.85 2.33 2.04
N ASN A 38 -3.49 3.03 1.10
CA ASN A 38 -3.39 2.70 -0.33
C ASN A 38 -1.96 2.82 -0.86
N ILE A 39 -1.21 3.86 -0.47
CA ILE A 39 0.18 4.01 -0.88
C ILE A 39 1.05 2.88 -0.32
N ILE A 40 0.87 2.52 0.95
CA ILE A 40 1.58 1.40 1.57
C ILE A 40 1.30 0.11 0.80
N ASN A 41 0.03 -0.21 0.53
CA ASN A 41 -0.33 -1.47 -0.13
C ASN A 41 0.07 -1.49 -1.61
N THR A 42 0.03 -0.36 -2.31
CA THR A 42 0.28 -0.29 -3.76
C THR A 42 1.75 -0.10 -4.10
N VAL A 43 2.53 0.51 -3.20
CA VAL A 43 3.94 0.84 -3.47
C VAL A 43 4.86 0.11 -2.50
N LEU A 44 4.63 0.22 -1.20
CA LEU A 44 5.57 -0.31 -0.20
C LEU A 44 5.63 -1.84 -0.24
N VAL A 45 4.48 -2.52 -0.26
CA VAL A 45 4.41 -3.99 -0.34
C VAL A 45 5.13 -4.54 -1.58
N PRO A 46 4.84 -4.10 -2.83
CA PRO A 46 5.54 -4.62 -4.00
C PRO A 46 7.04 -4.28 -4.02
N VAL A 47 7.45 -3.13 -3.48
CA VAL A 47 8.87 -2.78 -3.35
C VAL A 47 9.57 -3.73 -2.38
N LEU A 48 8.98 -4.00 -1.20
CA LEU A 48 9.54 -4.97 -0.27
C LEU A 48 9.63 -6.36 -0.89
N PHE A 49 8.60 -6.77 -1.65
CA PHE A 49 8.60 -8.03 -2.38
C PHE A 49 9.77 -8.11 -3.38
N ALA A 50 10.01 -7.04 -4.13
CA ALA A 50 11.13 -6.96 -5.05
C ALA A 50 12.48 -7.09 -4.33
N VAL A 51 12.64 -6.41 -3.19
CA VAL A 51 13.86 -6.50 -2.38
C VAL A 51 14.07 -7.92 -1.84
N ALA A 52 13.03 -8.53 -1.27
CA ALA A 52 13.10 -9.91 -0.78
C ALA A 52 13.46 -10.90 -1.91
N PHE A 53 12.93 -10.69 -3.11
CA PHE A 53 13.26 -11.47 -4.30
C PHE A 53 14.72 -11.31 -4.73
N ILE A 54 15.26 -10.09 -4.71
CA ILE A 54 16.66 -9.84 -5.00
C ILE A 54 17.56 -10.53 -3.97
N VAL A 55 17.23 -10.43 -2.68
CA VAL A 55 17.99 -11.10 -1.60
C VAL A 55 17.96 -12.61 -1.77
N PHE A 56 16.81 -13.19 -2.12
CA PHE A 56 16.66 -14.60 -2.40
C PHE A 56 17.52 -15.04 -3.60
N LEU A 57 17.48 -14.30 -4.71
CA LEU A 57 18.30 -14.58 -5.89
C LEU A 57 19.79 -14.46 -5.60
N TYR A 58 20.19 -13.45 -4.81
CA TYR A 58 21.58 -13.28 -4.38
C TYR A 58 22.04 -14.44 -3.49
N GLY A 59 21.19 -14.90 -2.57
CA GLY A 59 21.43 -16.10 -1.77
C GLY A 59 21.62 -17.34 -2.65
N ALA A 60 20.75 -17.55 -3.65
CA ALA A 60 20.87 -18.65 -4.59
C ALA A 60 22.16 -18.56 -5.42
N PHE A 61 22.50 -17.38 -5.93
CA PHE A 61 23.75 -17.15 -6.65
C PHE A 61 24.97 -17.47 -5.76
N LYS A 62 24.97 -17.00 -4.51
CA LYS A 62 26.04 -17.27 -3.55
C LYS A 62 26.14 -18.77 -3.23
N THR A 63 25.04 -19.47 -3.03
CA THR A 63 25.02 -20.90 -2.72
C THR A 63 25.48 -21.77 -3.88
N PHE A 64 24.96 -21.53 -5.09
CA PHE A 64 25.14 -22.45 -6.21
C PHE A 64 26.32 -22.08 -7.12
N ILE A 65 26.67 -20.80 -7.24
CA ILE A 65 27.76 -20.34 -8.12
C ILE A 65 29.05 -20.13 -7.32
N ILE A 66 29.00 -19.30 -6.27
CA ILE A 66 30.19 -18.95 -5.49
C ILE A 66 30.58 -20.08 -4.52
N GLY A 67 29.58 -20.67 -3.85
CA GLY A 67 29.75 -21.76 -2.88
C GLY A 67 30.01 -23.13 -3.48
N ALA A 68 30.31 -23.23 -4.78
CA ALA A 68 30.53 -24.51 -5.46
C ALA A 68 31.71 -25.31 -4.86
N ASN A 69 32.72 -24.63 -4.33
CA ASN A 69 33.94 -25.24 -3.77
C ASN A 69 34.12 -24.99 -2.26
N SER A 70 33.16 -24.34 -1.59
CA SER A 70 33.23 -24.05 -0.17
C SER A 70 31.87 -24.25 0.50
N GLU A 71 31.84 -25.20 1.43
CA GLU A 71 30.64 -25.58 2.17
C GLU A 71 30.14 -24.44 3.09
N GLU A 72 31.07 -23.64 3.62
CA GLU A 72 30.78 -22.47 4.45
C GLU A 72 30.04 -21.38 3.66
N VAL A 73 30.54 -21.03 2.47
CA VAL A 73 29.89 -20.03 1.60
C VAL A 73 28.52 -20.51 1.13
N LYS A 74 28.38 -21.82 0.92
CA LYS A 74 27.12 -22.45 0.55
C LYS A 74 26.08 -22.31 1.67
N GLU A 75 26.48 -22.52 2.92
CA GLU A 75 25.63 -22.36 4.10
C GLU A 75 25.21 -20.90 4.30
N GLU A 76 26.13 -19.94 4.14
CA GLU A 76 25.80 -18.51 4.17
C GLU A 76 24.77 -18.12 3.10
N GLY A 77 24.92 -18.60 1.86
CA GLY A 77 23.96 -18.33 0.81
C GLY A 77 22.57 -18.94 1.11
N LYS A 78 22.52 -20.12 1.73
CA LYS A 78 21.26 -20.76 2.14
C LYS A 78 20.57 -19.95 3.22
N ASN A 79 21.33 -19.40 4.18
CA ASN A 79 20.80 -18.47 5.18
C ASN A 79 20.21 -17.21 4.53
N LEU A 80 20.88 -16.63 3.53
CA LEU A 80 20.33 -15.48 2.79
C LEU A 80 19.03 -15.82 2.05
N MET A 81 18.96 -16.99 1.42
CA MET A 81 17.71 -17.48 0.80
C MET A 81 16.60 -17.63 1.84
N LEU A 82 16.92 -18.17 3.01
CA LEU A 82 15.96 -18.38 4.09
C LEU A 82 15.43 -17.05 4.64
N TRP A 83 16.28 -16.03 4.80
CA TRP A 83 15.86 -14.67 5.14
C TRP A 83 14.93 -14.05 4.08
N GLY A 84 15.22 -14.27 2.79
CA GLY A 84 14.31 -13.87 1.70
C GLY A 84 12.96 -14.58 1.78
N LEU A 85 12.96 -15.89 2.09
CA LEU A 85 11.74 -16.69 2.23
C LEU A 85 10.89 -16.27 3.43
N ILE A 86 11.51 -15.98 4.57
CA ILE A 86 10.85 -15.39 5.74
C ILE A 86 10.24 -14.05 5.35
N GLY A 87 10.98 -13.21 4.62
CA GLY A 87 10.47 -11.93 4.11
C GLY A 87 9.18 -12.10 3.31
N PHE A 88 9.14 -13.08 2.40
CA PHE A 88 7.91 -13.40 1.66
C PHE A 88 6.79 -13.88 2.56
N PHE A 89 7.08 -14.76 3.52
CA PHE A 89 6.07 -15.30 4.42
C PHE A 89 5.43 -14.20 5.28
N VAL A 90 6.23 -13.26 5.80
CA VAL A 90 5.75 -12.11 6.59
C VAL A 90 4.88 -11.16 5.75
N MET A 91 5.14 -11.03 4.45
CA MET A 91 4.32 -10.18 3.57
C MET A 91 2.99 -10.82 3.18
N VAL A 92 2.89 -12.16 3.23
CA VAL A 92 1.69 -12.90 2.83
C VAL A 92 0.80 -13.26 4.04
N SER A 93 1.39 -13.42 5.23
CA SER A 93 0.68 -13.73 6.48
C SER A 93 -0.12 -12.56 7.01
#